data_AF-A0A0Q6EGN4-F1
#
_entry.id   AF-A0A0Q6EGN4-F1
#
_cell.length_a   1.000
_cell.length_b   1.000
_cell.length_c   1.000
_cell.angle_alpha   90.00
_cell.angle_beta   90.00
_cell.angle_gamma   90.00
#
_symmetry.space_group_name_H-M   'P 1'
#
loop_
_entity.id
_entity.type
_entity.pdbx_description
1 polymer ?
#
loop_
_entity_poly.entity_id
_entity_poly.type
_entity_poly.pdbx_seq_one_letter_code
_entity_poly.pdbx_strand_id
1 'polypeptide(L)'
;MPRVSQHPKGDTFNFRVDPALKTAFTQATEAEDRPAAQVLREFMRGYVERRNRKALEAEARRQSLAIAERARDPDSDEARSLRELDALVDEDHFADEWKA
;
A
#
# COMPACT_ATOMS: atom_id res chain seq x y z
N MET A 1 -19.06 -38.60 -16.34
CA MET A 1 -18.16 -37.73 -15.54
C MET A 1 -18.93 -36.47 -15.15
N PRO A 2 -19.05 -36.12 -13.86
CA PRO A 2 -19.77 -34.92 -13.45
C PRO A 2 -18.86 -33.70 -13.64
N ARG A 3 -19.33 -32.71 -14.41
CA ARG A 3 -18.65 -31.41 -14.51
C ARG A 3 -19.00 -30.59 -13.27
N VAL A 4 -18.07 -30.49 -12.33
CA VAL A 4 -18.16 -29.57 -11.19
C VAL A 4 -18.02 -28.15 -11.76
N SER A 5 -19.13 -27.43 -11.89
CA SER A 5 -19.10 -26.01 -12.28
C SER A 5 -18.50 -25.21 -11.13
N GLN A 6 -17.19 -24.94 -11.19
CA GLN A 6 -16.45 -24.10 -10.24
C GLN A 6 -16.75 -22.59 -10.40
N HIS A 7 -17.99 -22.21 -10.68
CA HIS A 7 -18.39 -20.81 -10.48
C HIS A 7 -18.87 -20.69 -9.03
N PRO A 8 -18.09 -20.10 -8.11
CA PRO A 8 -18.57 -19.83 -6.76
C PRO A 8 -19.86 -19.01 -6.89
N LYS A 9 -20.89 -19.41 -6.13
CA LYS A 9 -22.17 -18.71 -6.10
C LYS A 9 -21.90 -17.26 -5.71
N GLY A 10 -22.34 -16.32 -6.54
CA GLY A 10 -22.19 -14.90 -6.26
C GLY A 10 -22.96 -14.52 -5.00
N ASP A 11 -22.32 -13.81 -4.07
CA ASP A 11 -22.99 -13.23 -2.92
C ASP A 11 -23.80 -12.00 -3.33
N THR A 12 -25.00 -11.86 -2.76
CA THR A 12 -25.89 -10.74 -3.04
C THR A 12 -25.78 -9.68 -1.95
N PHE A 13 -25.42 -8.46 -2.33
CA PHE A 13 -25.30 -7.32 -1.42
C PHE A 13 -26.45 -6.33 -1.65
N ASN A 14 -27.40 -6.27 -0.72
CA ASN A 14 -28.55 -5.36 -0.80
C ASN A 14 -28.25 -4.07 -0.05
N PHE A 15 -28.41 -2.93 -0.71
CA PHE A 15 -28.26 -1.60 -0.11
C PHE A 15 -29.46 -0.72 -0.43
N ARG A 16 -29.79 0.21 0.48
CA ARG A 16 -30.75 1.27 0.20
C ARG A 16 -30.00 2.50 -0.25
N VAL A 17 -30.43 3.08 -1.36
CA VAL A 17 -29.92 4.36 -1.90
C VAL A 17 -31.07 5.32 -2.09
N ASP A 18 -30.74 6.59 -2.07
CA ASP A 18 -31.66 7.65 -2.44
C ASP A 18 -32.21 7.42 -3.87
N PRO A 19 -33.52 7.59 -4.12
CA PRO A 19 -34.11 7.39 -5.43
C PRO A 19 -33.51 8.29 -6.53
N ALA A 20 -33.17 9.53 -6.21
CA ALA A 20 -32.55 10.46 -7.16
C ALA A 20 -31.14 9.99 -7.53
N LEU A 21 -30.39 9.49 -6.55
CA LEU A 21 -29.05 8.94 -6.78
C LEU A 21 -29.10 7.68 -7.66
N LYS A 22 -30.09 6.79 -7.44
CA LYS A 22 -30.30 5.62 -8.31
C LYS A 22 -30.53 6.04 -9.75
N THR A 23 -31.43 7.00 -9.98
CA THR A 23 -31.75 7.49 -11.32
C THR A 23 -30.53 8.08 -12.01
N ALA A 24 -29.80 8.97 -11.33
CA ALA A 24 -28.60 9.59 -11.88
C ALA A 24 -27.52 8.55 -12.21
N PHE A 25 -27.31 7.57 -11.32
CA PHE A 25 -26.35 6.51 -11.56
C PHE A 25 -26.73 5.63 -12.75
N THR A 26 -28.00 5.22 -12.85
CA THR A 26 -28.50 4.44 -13.99
C THR A 26 -28.30 5.19 -15.30
N GLN A 27 -28.68 6.47 -15.36
CA GLN A 27 -28.49 7.32 -16.55
C GLN A 27 -27.01 7.43 -16.96
N ALA A 28 -26.11 7.62 -16.00
CA ALA A 28 -24.67 7.68 -16.28
C ALA A 28 -24.14 6.35 -16.82
N THR A 29 -24.55 5.22 -16.24
CA THR A 29 -24.11 3.89 -16.69
C THR A 29 -24.67 3.51 -18.05
N GLU A 30 -25.91 3.94 -18.35
CA GLU A 30 -26.54 3.77 -19.67
C GLU A 30 -25.82 4.61 -20.73
N ALA A 31 -25.44 5.85 -20.42
CA ALA A 31 -24.67 6.69 -21.34
C ALA A 31 -23.28 6.12 -21.65
N GLU A 32 -22.69 5.37 -20.72
CA GLU A 32 -21.42 4.66 -20.92
C GLU A 32 -21.57 3.27 -21.56
N ASP A 33 -22.79 2.79 -21.83
CA ASP A 33 -23.08 1.43 -22.29
C ASP A 33 -22.53 0.32 -21.35
N ARG A 34 -22.48 0.62 -20.05
CA ARG A 34 -21.90 -0.27 -19.04
C ARG A 34 -22.94 -0.76 -18.04
N PRO A 35 -22.95 -2.05 -17.67
CA PRO A 35 -23.84 -2.53 -16.63
C PRO A 35 -23.55 -1.84 -15.29
N ALA A 36 -24.57 -1.27 -14.66
CA ALA A 36 -24.50 -0.65 -13.34
C ALA A 36 -23.80 -1.54 -12.29
N ALA A 37 -24.08 -2.85 -12.32
CA ALA A 37 -23.44 -3.81 -11.43
C ALA A 37 -21.92 -3.97 -11.69
N GLN A 38 -21.47 -3.81 -12.93
CA GLN A 38 -20.05 -3.85 -13.27
C GLN A 38 -19.34 -2.58 -12.77
N VAL A 39 -19.91 -1.41 -13.01
CA VAL A 39 -19.38 -0.13 -12.52
C VAL A 39 -19.30 -0.14 -11.00
N LEU A 40 -20.32 -0.66 -10.31
CA LEU A 40 -20.32 -0.78 -8.85
C LEU A 40 -19.22 -1.71 -8.35
N ARG A 41 -19.01 -2.87 -9.00
CA ARG A 41 -17.93 -3.80 -8.62
C ARG A 41 -16.55 -3.16 -8.80
N GLU A 42 -16.32 -2.45 -9.89
CA GLU A 42 -15.06 -1.74 -10.13
C GLU A 42 -14.84 -0.62 -9.13
N PHE A 43 -15.89 0.16 -8.81
CA PHE A 43 -15.85 1.18 -7.78
C PHE A 43 -15.51 0.59 -6.42
N MET A 44 -16.13 -0.53 -6.03
CA MET A 44 -15.83 -1.24 -4.79
C MET A 44 -14.38 -1.72 -4.74
N ARG A 45 -13.87 -2.32 -5.82
CA ARG A 45 -12.46 -2.75 -5.91
C ARG A 45 -11.51 -1.57 -5.73
N GLY A 46 -11.74 -0.48 -6.46
CA GLY A 46 -10.92 0.73 -6.34
C GLY A 46 -11.02 1.38 -4.96
N TYR A 47 -12.18 1.34 -4.31
CA TYR A 47 -12.35 1.83 -2.94
C TYR A 47 -11.54 1.01 -1.93
N VAL A 48 -11.62 -0.32 -2.00
CA VAL A 48 -10.85 -1.23 -1.13
C VAL A 48 -9.36 -1.08 -1.38
N GLU A 49 -8.92 -1.03 -2.63
CA GLU A 49 -7.52 -0.84 -2.98
C GLU A 49 -6.95 0.47 -2.42
N ARG A 50 -7.66 1.59 -2.61
CA ARG A 50 -7.27 2.89 -2.03
C ARG A 50 -7.21 2.84 -0.49
N ARG A 51 -8.17 2.17 0.14
CA ARG A 51 -8.23 2.03 1.61
C ARG A 51 -7.08 1.16 2.13
N ASN A 52 -6.76 0.06 1.44
CA ASN A 52 -5.64 -0.81 1.77
C ASN A 52 -4.31 -0.10 1.55
N ARG A 53 -4.15 0.64 0.45
CA ARG A 53 -2.95 1.45 0.20
C ARG A 53 -2.75 2.48 1.30
N LYS A 54 -3.79 3.21 1.71
CA LYS A 54 -3.72 4.15 2.84
C LYS A 54 -3.36 3.46 4.16
N ALA A 55 -3.89 2.25 4.40
CA ALA A 55 -3.57 1.47 5.60
C ALA A 55 -2.11 1.00 5.58
N LEU A 56 -1.60 0.53 4.43
CA LEU A 56 -0.20 0.16 4.24
C LEU A 56 0.73 1.36 4.37
N GLU A 57 0.39 2.52 3.80
CA GLU A 57 1.15 3.76 3.97
C GLU A 57 1.18 4.21 5.44
N ALA A 58 0.06 4.08 6.16
CA ALA A 58 0.00 4.39 7.58
C ALA A 58 0.89 3.43 8.41
N GLU A 59 0.89 2.14 8.06
CA GLU A 59 1.71 1.13 8.72
C GLU A 59 3.20 1.30 8.40
N ALA A 60 3.54 1.57 7.14
CA ALA A 60 4.91 1.85 6.71
C ALA A 60 5.47 3.10 7.43
N ARG A 61 4.66 4.16 7.59
CA ARG A 61 5.07 5.34 8.37
C ARG A 61 5.34 5.01 9.83
N ARG A 62 4.55 4.13 10.44
CA ARG A 62 4.81 3.66 11.82
C ARG A 62 6.12 2.90 11.92
N GLN A 63 6.37 1.99 10.98
CA GLN A 63 7.61 1.21 10.93
C GLN A 63 8.83 2.10 10.68
N SER A 64 8.75 3.06 9.76
CA SER A 64 9.83 4.01 9.50
C SER A 64 10.15 4.89 10.72
N LEU A 65 9.14 5.34 11.47
CA LEU A 65 9.36 6.11 12.70
C LEU A 65 10.01 5.25 13.81
N ALA A 66 9.60 3.99 13.95
CA ALA A 66 10.20 3.07 14.92
C ALA A 66 11.68 2.76 14.60
N ILE A 67 12.03 2.63 13.31
CA ILE A 67 13.43 2.46 12.87
C ILE A 67 14.23 3.73 13.13
N ALA A 68 13.68 4.91 12.80
CA ALA A 68 14.36 6.19 13.04
C ALA A 68 14.57 6.49 14.54
N GLU A 69 13.64 6.06 15.39
CA GLU A 69 13.78 6.15 16.85
C GLU A 69 14.89 5.23 17.37
N ARG A 70 14.95 3.98 16.88
CA ARG A 70 16.00 3.02 17.25
C ARG A 70 17.39 3.47 16.80
N ALA A 71 17.49 4.06 15.61
CA ALA A 71 18.74 4.62 15.09
C ALA A 71 19.18 5.91 15.80
N ARG A 72 18.27 6.59 16.51
CA ARG A 72 18.59 7.79 17.32
C ARG A 72 19.12 7.46 18.71
N ASP A 73 19.04 6.21 19.15
CA ASP A 73 19.62 5.79 20.42
C ASP A 73 21.16 5.74 20.30
N PRO A 74 21.89 6.65 20.97
CA PRO A 74 23.35 6.71 20.91
C PRO A 74 24.00 5.43 21.43
N ASP A 75 23.34 4.70 22.34
CA ASP A 75 23.87 3.48 22.95
C ASP A 75 23.45 2.20 22.21
N SER A 76 22.69 2.32 21.12
CA SER A 76 22.34 1.19 20.27
C SER A 76 23.58 0.52 19.65
N ASP A 77 23.52 -0.80 19.49
CA ASP A 77 24.57 -1.58 18.84
C ASP A 77 24.86 -1.08 17.40
N GLU A 78 23.83 -0.59 16.71
CA GLU A 78 23.95 0.04 15.38
C GLU A 78 24.74 1.36 15.44
N ALA A 79 24.43 2.25 16.39
CA ALA A 79 25.18 3.50 16.57
C ALA A 79 26.62 3.28 17.05
N ARG A 80 26.89 2.18 17.76
CA ARG A 80 28.25 1.77 18.13
C ARG A 80 29.02 1.25 16.91
N SER A 81 28.40 0.40 16.11
CA SER A 81 28.99 -0.13 14.87
C SER A 81 29.28 0.97 13.85
N LEU A 82 28.39 1.97 13.72
CA LEU A 82 28.63 3.13 12.85
C LEU A 82 29.83 3.97 13.31
N ARG A 83 30.00 4.17 14.62
CA ARG A 83 31.16 4.88 15.17
C ARG A 83 32.47 4.12 15.01
N GLU A 84 32.42 2.80 15.14
CA GLU A 84 33.57 1.94 14.91
C GLU A 84 33.99 1.94 13.43
N LEU A 85 33.03 1.90 12.49
CA LEU A 85 33.30 2.02 11.06
C LEU A 85 33.89 3.38 10.68
N ASP A 86 33.35 4.48 11.22
CA ASP A 86 33.86 5.84 10.99
C ASP A 86 35.31 5.98 11.48
N ALA A 87 35.61 5.45 12.68
CA ALA A 87 36.96 5.43 13.22
C ALA A 87 37.94 4.61 12.36
N LEU A 88 37.50 3.47 11.81
CA LEU A 88 38.31 2.65 10.91
C LEU A 88 38.57 3.36 9.56
N VAL A 89 37.59 4.10 9.05
CA VAL A 89 37.72 4.89 7.80
C VAL A 89 38.64 6.10 8.00
N ASP A 90 38.65 6.71 9.18
CA ASP A 90 39.59 7.78 9.53
C ASP A 90 41.02 7.24 9.79
N GLU A 91 41.15 6.00 10.30
CA GLU A 91 42.44 5.33 10.48
C GLU A 91 43.05 4.84 9.16
N ASP A 92 42.24 4.34 8.23
CA ASP A 92 42.66 4.06 6.86
C ASP A 92 42.75 5.36 6.07
N HIS A 93 43.94 5.97 6.01
CA HIS A 93 44.27 7.09 5.14
C HIS A 93 44.15 6.68 3.65
N PHE A 94 42.92 6.48 3.17
CA PHE A 94 42.55 6.09 1.80
C PHE A 94 42.90 7.17 0.76
N ALA A 95 43.48 8.29 1.19
CA ALA A 95 43.81 9.45 0.37
C ALA A 95 45.12 9.30 -0.43
N ASP A 96 46.00 8.34 -0.10
CA ASP A 96 47.32 8.23 -0.77
C ASP A 96 47.36 7.33 -2.02
N GLU A 97 46.35 6.48 -2.29
CA GLU A 97 46.42 5.52 -3.40
C GLU A 97 45.76 5.95 -4.74
N TRP A 98 44.96 7.02 -4.78
CA TRP A 98 44.25 7.43 -6.02
C TRP A 98 44.85 8.67 -6.72
N LYS A 99 46.08 9.08 -6.36
CA LYS A 99 46.86 10.12 -7.05
C LYS A 99 48.26 9.65 -7.47
N ALA A 100 48.35 8.54 -8.20
CA ALA A 100 49.54 8.15 -8.94
C ALA A 100 49.22 7.97 -10.43
#